data_AF-A0A2E7HMD1-F1
#
_entry.id   AF-A0A2E7HMD1-F1
#
_cell.length_a   1.000
_cell.length_b   1.000
_cell.length_c   1.000
_cell.angle_alpha   90.00
_cell.angle_beta   90.00
_cell.angle_gamma   90.00
#
_symmetry.space_group_name_H-M   'P 1'
#
loop_
_entity.id
_entity.type
_entity.pdbx_description
1 polymer ?
#
loop_
_entity_poly.entity_id
_entity_poly.type
_entity_poly.pdbx_seq_one_letter_code
_entity_poly.pdbx_strand_id
1 'polypeptide(L)'
;MTGDRGIDIEAPLRGAGTRHHGGRSARHEAIETAPVVHRPSLARNIPVTDLLDADGVEKVDDMAMRIIEEVGVEFRHEPSLEIWRRAGADVDGERVRAPRDMLMELVAKALQINKGVYVT
;
A
#
# COMPACT_ATOMS: atom_id res chain seq x y z
N MET A 1 -49.07 82.34 5.11
CA MET A 1 -48.45 82.37 3.76
C MET A 1 -47.20 81.51 3.85
N THR A 2 -47.28 80.19 3.68
CA THR A 2 -47.25 79.43 2.40
C THR A 2 -45.83 78.93 2.13
N GLY A 3 -45.68 77.62 1.92
CA GLY A 3 -44.46 76.98 1.42
C GLY A 3 -43.88 75.95 2.40
N ASP A 4 -44.53 74.79 2.63
CA ASP A 4 -44.34 73.55 1.84
C ASP A 4 -43.06 72.79 2.27
N ARG A 5 -43.12 71.97 3.34
CA ARG A 5 -43.30 70.50 3.30
C ARG A 5 -42.41 69.79 2.27
N GLY A 6 -41.14 69.60 2.62
CA GLY A 6 -40.30 68.51 2.08
C GLY A 6 -39.89 67.61 3.23
N ILE A 7 -40.50 66.43 3.35
CA ILE A 7 -40.03 65.35 4.20
C ILE A 7 -38.91 64.66 3.41
N ASP A 8 -37.66 64.79 3.84
CA ASP A 8 -36.57 64.01 3.30
C ASP A 8 -36.70 62.57 3.81
N ILE A 9 -37.47 61.78 3.06
CA ILE A 9 -37.63 60.35 3.30
C ILE A 9 -36.34 59.69 2.82
N GLU A 10 -35.47 59.27 3.75
CA GLU A 10 -34.42 58.29 3.47
C GLU A 10 -35.10 56.99 2.98
N ALA A 11 -35.19 56.83 1.66
CA ALA A 11 -35.53 55.56 1.04
C ALA A 11 -34.25 54.74 0.92
N PRO A 12 -34.09 53.59 1.61
CA PRO A 12 -32.98 52.71 1.33
C PRO A 12 -33.14 52.21 -0.11
N LEU A 13 -32.08 52.42 -0.89
CA LEU A 13 -31.93 51.92 -2.25
C LEU A 13 -32.28 50.43 -2.30
N ARG A 14 -33.42 50.07 -2.91
CA ARG A 14 -33.67 48.69 -3.33
C ARG A 14 -32.77 48.38 -4.54
N GLY A 15 -31.49 48.21 -4.27
CA GLY A 15 -30.63 47.42 -5.15
C GLY A 15 -31.20 46.02 -5.17
N ALA A 16 -31.68 45.59 -6.35
CA ALA A 16 -32.02 44.21 -6.61
C ALA A 16 -30.76 43.37 -6.31
N GLY A 17 -30.73 42.74 -5.14
CA GLY A 17 -29.68 41.82 -4.75
C GLY A 17 -29.61 40.72 -5.80
N THR A 18 -28.60 40.80 -6.65
CA THR A 18 -28.16 39.71 -7.52
C THR A 18 -28.06 38.47 -6.63
N ARG A 19 -28.99 37.53 -6.86
CA ARG A 19 -29.02 36.25 -6.17
C ARG A 19 -27.72 35.54 -6.51
N HIS A 20 -26.81 35.51 -5.54
CA HIS A 20 -25.55 34.78 -5.51
C HIS A 20 -25.66 33.41 -6.18
N HIS A 21 -25.51 33.35 -7.51
CA HIS A 21 -25.43 32.10 -8.29
C HIS A 21 -24.02 31.49 -8.22
N GLY A 22 -23.05 32.24 -7.67
CA GLY A 22 -21.66 31.79 -7.54
C GLY A 22 -21.42 30.78 -6.42
N GLY A 23 -22.35 30.62 -5.46
CA GLY A 23 -22.11 29.71 -4.33
C GLY A 23 -22.05 28.23 -4.73
N ARG A 24 -22.80 27.84 -5.76
CA ARG A 24 -22.81 26.45 -6.26
C ARG A 24 -21.60 26.16 -7.14
N SER A 25 -21.24 27.09 -8.03
CA SER A 25 -20.05 26.96 -8.88
C SER A 25 -18.77 26.99 -8.04
N ALA A 26 -18.64 27.91 -7.08
CA ALA A 26 -17.50 27.98 -6.17
C ALA A 26 -17.38 26.71 -5.32
N ARG A 27 -18.50 26.10 -4.91
CA ARG A 27 -18.49 24.82 -4.19
C ARG A 27 -18.08 23.65 -5.09
N HIS A 28 -18.51 23.63 -6.34
CA HIS A 28 -18.09 22.61 -7.31
C HIS A 28 -16.59 22.70 -7.60
N GLU A 29 -16.10 23.91 -7.87
CA GLU A 29 -14.68 24.18 -8.13
C GLU A 29 -13.81 23.84 -6.92
N ALA A 30 -14.26 24.13 -5.70
CA ALA A 30 -13.56 23.76 -4.47
C ALA A 30 -13.51 22.24 -4.23
N ILE A 31 -14.50 21.48 -4.70
CA ILE A 31 -14.50 20.01 -4.62
C ILE A 31 -13.58 19.41 -5.70
N GLU A 32 -13.62 19.95 -6.92
CA GLU A 32 -12.79 19.49 -8.03
C GLU A 32 -11.30 19.81 -7.83
N THR A 33 -10.99 20.93 -7.19
CA THR A 33 -9.60 21.36 -6.90
C THR A 33 -9.11 20.91 -5.52
N ALA A 34 -9.95 20.21 -4.75
CA ALA A 34 -9.56 19.72 -3.44
C ALA A 34 -8.37 18.74 -3.59
N PRO A 35 -7.27 18.95 -2.85
CA PRO A 35 -6.14 18.04 -2.91
C PRO A 35 -6.54 16.66 -2.38
N VAL A 36 -6.20 15.61 -3.13
CA VAL A 36 -6.35 14.23 -2.66
C VAL A 36 -5.30 14.00 -1.57
N VAL A 37 -5.74 14.03 -0.31
CA VAL A 37 -4.86 13.76 0.84
C VAL A 37 -4.77 12.25 1.02
N HIS A 38 -3.65 11.67 0.62
CA HIS A 38 -3.31 10.29 0.94
C HIS A 38 -2.92 10.18 2.42
N ARG A 39 -3.54 9.23 3.11
CA ARG A 39 -3.14 8.89 4.49
C ARG A 39 -1.83 8.10 4.47
N PRO A 40 -0.99 8.23 5.51
CA PRO A 40 0.20 7.41 5.65
C PRO A 40 -0.19 5.92 5.74
N SER A 41 0.77 5.04 5.46
CA SER A 41 0.59 3.59 5.59
C SER A 41 0.14 3.22 7.00
N LEU A 42 -0.75 2.24 7.10
CA LEU A 42 -1.24 1.75 8.38
C LEU A 42 -0.10 1.14 9.21
N ALA A 43 0.14 1.68 10.40
CA ALA A 43 0.96 1.05 11.43
C ALA A 43 0.08 0.09 12.24
N ARG A 44 0.52 -1.16 12.39
CA ARG A 44 -0.21 -2.15 13.20
C ARG A 44 0.02 -1.87 14.68
N ASN A 45 -1.06 -1.66 15.42
CA ASN A 45 -1.07 -1.53 16.90
C ASN A 45 -1.68 -2.75 17.61
N ILE A 46 -1.89 -3.84 16.88
CA ILE A 46 -2.38 -5.11 17.45
C ILE A 46 -1.29 -6.17 17.34
N PRO A 47 -1.19 -7.10 18.31
CA PRO A 47 -0.25 -8.20 18.26
C PRO A 47 -0.48 -9.09 17.02
N VAL A 48 0.58 -9.75 16.58
CA VAL A 48 0.47 -10.84 15.60
C VAL A 48 -0.05 -12.07 16.33
N THR A 49 -1.04 -12.73 15.75
CA THR A 49 -1.51 -14.02 16.25
C THR A 49 -0.73 -15.13 15.56
N ASP A 50 0.05 -15.87 16.32
CA ASP A 50 0.73 -17.08 15.83
C ASP A 50 -0.24 -18.27 15.85
N LEU A 51 -0.44 -18.88 14.68
CA LEU A 51 -1.34 -20.04 14.52
C LEU A 51 -0.65 -21.38 14.81
N LEU A 52 0.68 -21.40 14.70
CA LEU A 52 1.53 -22.57 14.91
C LEU A 52 2.48 -22.30 16.07
N ASP A 53 2.76 -23.34 16.85
CA ASP A 53 3.87 -23.35 17.80
C ASP A 53 5.22 -23.59 17.08
N ALA A 54 6.32 -23.55 17.82
CA ALA A 54 7.66 -23.73 17.26
C ALA A 54 7.80 -25.05 16.48
N ASP A 55 7.33 -26.16 17.07
CA ASP A 55 7.34 -27.48 16.44
C ASP A 55 6.52 -27.51 15.14
N GLY A 56 5.37 -26.81 15.11
CA GLY A 56 4.55 -26.68 13.92
C GLY A 56 5.26 -25.92 12.80
N VAL A 57 5.98 -24.85 13.14
CA VAL A 57 6.79 -24.09 12.18
C VAL A 57 7.91 -24.96 11.61
N GLU A 58 8.66 -25.68 12.47
CA GLU A 58 9.75 -26.56 12.04
C GLU A 58 9.25 -27.66 11.10
N LYS A 59 8.10 -28.28 11.38
CA LYS A 59 7.50 -29.28 10.48
C LYS A 59 7.18 -28.74 9.10
N VAL A 60 6.68 -27.50 9.03
CA VAL A 60 6.37 -26.85 7.74
C VAL A 60 7.66 -26.52 7.00
N ASP A 61 8.66 -25.99 7.70
CA ASP A 61 9.97 -25.70 7.12
C ASP A 61 10.62 -26.97 6.55
N ASP A 62 10.62 -28.06 7.33
CA ASP A 62 11.18 -29.33 6.92
C ASP A 62 10.50 -29.92 5.69
N MET A 63 9.17 -29.86 5.66
CA MET A 63 8.41 -30.33 4.51
C MET A 63 8.68 -29.47 3.27
N ALA A 64 8.75 -28.14 3.44
CA ALA A 64 9.05 -27.23 2.35
C ALA A 64 10.43 -27.50 1.74
N MET A 65 11.45 -27.68 2.58
CA MET A 65 12.81 -28.01 2.12
C MET A 65 12.85 -29.36 1.40
N ARG A 66 12.18 -30.37 1.95
CA ARG A 66 12.09 -31.69 1.31
C ARG A 66 11.45 -31.62 -0.07
N ILE A 67 10.38 -30.82 -0.24
CA ILE A 67 9.76 -30.61 -1.54
C ILE A 67 10.75 -29.98 -2.52
N ILE A 68 11.49 -28.95 -2.10
CA ILE A 68 12.45 -28.25 -2.97
C ILE A 68 13.64 -29.15 -3.34
N GLU A 69 14.09 -30.00 -2.42
CA GLU A 69 15.21 -30.92 -2.63
C GLU A 69 14.82 -32.14 -3.48
N GLU A 70 13.73 -32.82 -3.15
CA GLU A 70 13.33 -34.10 -3.78
C GLU A 70 12.49 -33.87 -5.06
N VAL A 71 11.54 -32.93 -5.02
CA VAL A 71 10.60 -32.68 -6.12
C VAL A 71 11.08 -31.55 -7.02
N GLY A 72 11.59 -30.46 -6.44
CA GLY A 72 12.04 -29.27 -7.14
C GLY A 72 10.90 -28.40 -7.71
N VAL A 73 11.29 -27.33 -8.40
CA VAL A 73 10.39 -26.32 -8.98
C VAL A 73 10.71 -26.10 -10.45
N GLU A 74 9.69 -25.97 -11.31
CA GLU A 74 9.87 -25.65 -12.73
C GLU A 74 10.08 -24.14 -12.95
N PHE A 75 11.18 -23.79 -13.62
CA PHE A 75 11.47 -22.44 -14.08
C PHE A 75 11.40 -22.39 -15.62
N ARG A 76 10.27 -21.92 -16.15
CA ARG A 76 10.02 -21.81 -17.61
C ARG A 76 10.66 -20.61 -18.28
N HIS A 77 11.75 -20.11 -17.69
CA HIS A 77 12.47 -18.94 -18.16
C HIS A 77 13.96 -19.26 -18.19
N GLU A 78 14.51 -19.40 -19.39
CA GLU A 78 15.87 -19.89 -19.61
C GLU A 78 16.96 -19.12 -18.81
N PRO A 79 16.94 -17.76 -18.74
CA PRO A 79 17.90 -17.04 -17.91
C PRO A 79 17.85 -17.37 -16.42
N SER A 80 16.69 -17.78 -15.90
CA SER A 80 16.55 -18.19 -14.50
C SER A 80 17.26 -19.50 -14.22
N LEU A 81 17.20 -20.45 -15.17
CA LEU A 81 17.90 -21.73 -15.05
C LEU A 81 19.41 -21.53 -14.93
N GLU A 82 19.97 -20.60 -15.71
CA GLU A 82 21.39 -20.26 -15.63
C GLU A 82 21.79 -19.62 -14.29
N ILE A 83 20.93 -18.77 -13.74
CA ILE A 83 21.13 -18.20 -12.41
C ILE A 83 21.19 -19.30 -11.35
N TRP A 84 20.27 -20.26 -11.42
CA TRP A 84 20.23 -21.39 -10.49
C TRP A 84 21.42 -22.33 -10.62
N ARG A 85 21.84 -22.67 -11.85
CA ARG A 85 23.06 -23.46 -12.09
C ARG A 85 24.28 -22.80 -11.47
N ARG A 86 24.47 -21.50 -11.72
CA ARG A 86 25.59 -20.73 -11.16
C ARG A 86 25.54 -20.63 -9.63
N ALA A 87 24.35 -20.64 -9.06
CA ALA A 87 24.18 -20.63 -7.61
C ALA A 87 24.43 -22.01 -6.97
N GLY A 88 24.54 -23.08 -7.77
CA GLY A 88 24.86 -24.43 -7.31
C GLY A 88 23.67 -25.40 -7.25
N ALA A 89 22.52 -25.03 -7.81
CA ALA A 89 21.34 -25.90 -7.85
C ALA A 89 21.49 -26.99 -8.93
N ASP A 90 20.85 -28.14 -8.69
CA ASP A 90 20.70 -29.20 -9.69
C ASP A 90 19.56 -28.82 -10.65
N VAL A 91 19.88 -28.73 -11.95
CA VAL A 91 18.95 -28.29 -12.99
C VAL A 91 18.82 -29.37 -14.06
N ASP A 92 17.64 -29.98 -14.13
CA ASP A 92 17.27 -31.01 -15.10
C ASP A 92 16.16 -30.49 -16.02
N GLY A 93 16.54 -30.12 -17.25
CA GLY A 93 15.66 -29.40 -18.17
C GLY A 93 15.21 -28.07 -17.56
N GLU A 94 13.90 -27.94 -17.31
CA GLU A 94 13.29 -26.77 -16.65
C GLU A 94 13.13 -26.94 -15.13
N ARG A 95 13.45 -28.11 -14.57
CA ARG A 95 13.26 -28.42 -13.15
C ARG A 95 14.52 -28.13 -12.34
N VAL A 96 14.36 -27.34 -11.29
CA VAL A 96 15.43 -26.94 -10.37
C VAL A 96 15.21 -27.59 -9.00
N ARG A 97 16.22 -28.30 -8.50
CA ARG A 97 16.31 -28.81 -7.13
C ARG A 97 17.45 -28.11 -6.41
N ALA A 98 17.19 -27.57 -5.22
CA ALA A 98 18.18 -26.80 -4.46
C ALA A 98 18.37 -27.44 -3.08
N PRO A 99 19.62 -27.73 -2.66
CA PRO A 99 19.92 -28.16 -1.30
C PRO A 99 19.52 -27.11 -0.27
N ARG A 100 19.05 -27.54 0.91
CA ARG A 100 18.65 -26.65 2.02
C ARG A 100 19.72 -25.62 2.36
N ASP A 101 20.97 -26.04 2.54
CA ASP A 101 22.05 -25.13 2.96
C ASP A 101 22.23 -23.97 1.97
N MET A 102 22.25 -24.28 0.67
CA MET A 102 22.32 -23.29 -0.41
C MET A 102 21.10 -22.35 -0.37
N LEU A 103 19.89 -22.89 -0.22
CA LEU A 103 18.68 -22.09 -0.19
C LEU A 103 18.67 -21.15 1.02
N MET A 104 19.08 -21.64 2.20
CA MET A 104 19.14 -20.85 3.43
C MET A 104 20.20 -19.75 3.35
N GLU A 105 21.35 -19.99 2.70
CA GLU A 105 22.33 -18.94 2.42
C GLU A 105 21.76 -17.83 1.53
N LEU A 106 20.92 -18.16 0.55
CA LEU A 106 20.25 -17.17 -0.30
C LEU A 106 19.20 -16.39 0.48
N VAL A 107 18.40 -17.06 1.31
CA VAL A 107 17.40 -16.42 2.18
C VAL A 107 18.08 -15.47 3.17
N ALA A 108 19.22 -15.85 3.75
CA ALA A 108 19.97 -15.02 4.68
C ALA A 108 20.46 -13.69 4.06
N LYS A 109 20.67 -13.65 2.73
CA LYS A 109 21.07 -12.44 1.99
C LYS A 109 19.89 -11.49 1.71
N ALA A 110 18.65 -11.92 1.93
CA ALA A 110 17.47 -11.09 1.69
C ALA A 110 17.36 -9.95 2.71
N LEU A 111 16.94 -8.77 2.25
CA LEU A 111 16.74 -7.61 3.12
C LEU A 111 15.57 -7.86 4.08
N GLN A 112 15.82 -7.73 5.38
CA GLN A 112 14.79 -7.87 6.40
C GLN A 112 14.11 -6.51 6.67
N ILE A 113 12.98 -6.27 6.00
CA ILE A 113 12.29 -4.97 6.00
C ILE A 113 11.56 -4.66 7.32
N ASN A 114 11.41 -5.61 8.26
CA ASN A 114 10.54 -5.47 9.44
C ASN A 114 11.20 -5.76 10.80
N LYS A 115 12.46 -5.41 11.02
CA LYS A 115 13.12 -5.64 12.32
C LYS A 115 12.68 -4.70 13.48
N GLY A 116 11.87 -3.68 13.22
CA GLY A 116 11.60 -2.60 14.19
C GLY A 116 10.19 -2.53 14.79
N VAL A 117 9.30 -3.49 14.54
CA VAL A 117 7.87 -3.39 14.96
C VAL A 117 7.43 -4.56 15.86
N TYR A 118 8.36 -5.40 16.32
CA TYR A 118 8.06 -6.57 17.15
C TYR A 118 8.90 -6.58 18.43
N VAL A 119 8.82 -5.50 19.21
CA VAL A 119 9.24 -5.53 20.62
C VAL A 119 8.18 -4.79 21.41
N THR A 120 7.29 -5.53 22.06
CA THR A 120 6.60 -5.10 23.28
C THR A 120 6.35 -6.33 24.13
#